data_AF-A0A1I3NRK4-F1
#
_entry.id   AF-A0A1I3NRK4-F1
#
_cell.length_a   1.000
_cell.length_b   1.000
_cell.length_c   1.000
_cell.angle_alpha   90.00
_cell.angle_beta   90.00
_cell.angle_gamma   90.00
#
_symmetry.space_group_name_H-M   'P 1'
#
loop_
_entity.id
_entity.type
_entity.pdbx_description
1 polymer ?
#
loop_
_entity_poly.entity_id
_entity_poly.type
_entity_poly.pdbx_seq_one_letter_code
_entity_poly.pdbx_strand_id
1 'polypeptide(L)'
;MAKWLNHFAAAQRPLSSTEGIPWYTVLVLAIDTSTPAVTAGLATLAGADVSVLAERVTINPRAHGELITPHVLDAAREAGVTLRQVDAIVCGVGPGPFTGLRAGMATAAALAHGLGVNAYPVCSLDAIAATAQAGEPFLAVTDARRREVYWAAYDADGNRTDGPHVQAPEPLGLSVAAGDGALLYAEKLAVRTIDPRYPTVAGLVAAARPAFDAEPAPLTPLYLRRPDATEPGARKRVMA
;
A
#
# COMPACT_ATOMS: atom_id res chain seq x y z
N MET A 1 -43.99 -13.70 -4.26
CA MET A 1 -42.74 -14.48 -4.37
C MET A 1 -41.58 -13.50 -4.51
N ALA A 2 -40.67 -13.51 -3.53
CA ALA A 2 -39.35 -12.81 -3.46
C ALA A 2 -39.36 -11.29 -3.75
N LYS A 3 -39.22 -10.33 -2.82
CA LYS A 3 -38.26 -10.15 -1.69
C LYS A 3 -36.81 -10.46 -2.10
N TRP A 4 -35.94 -9.46 -1.89
CA TRP A 4 -34.46 -9.44 -1.98
C TRP A 4 -33.86 -8.88 -3.27
N LEU A 5 -33.56 -7.57 -3.26
CA LEU A 5 -32.25 -6.95 -3.57
C LEU A 5 -32.38 -5.42 -3.64
N ASN A 6 -32.87 -4.82 -2.54
CA ASN A 6 -32.76 -3.37 -2.27
C ASN A 6 -32.30 -3.23 -0.82
N HIS A 7 -31.01 -3.49 -0.59
CA HIS A 7 -30.34 -3.18 0.66
C HIS A 7 -28.84 -3.18 0.39
N PHE A 8 -28.27 -1.99 0.16
CA PHE A 8 -26.94 -1.57 0.60
C PHE A 8 -26.79 -0.09 0.20
N ALA A 9 -27.63 0.77 0.77
CA ALA A 9 -27.17 2.12 1.06
C ALA A 9 -26.24 1.96 2.27
N ALA A 10 -24.93 1.96 2.05
CA ALA A 10 -23.96 2.01 3.12
C ALA A 10 -24.25 3.27 3.93
N ALA A 11 -24.80 3.10 5.13
CA ALA A 11 -25.02 4.19 6.06
C ALA A 11 -23.64 4.78 6.39
N GLN A 12 -23.33 5.94 5.81
CA GLN A 12 -22.19 6.75 6.18
C GLN A 12 -22.33 7.05 7.69
N ARG A 13 -21.55 6.36 8.53
CA ARG A 13 -21.42 6.74 9.94
C ARG A 13 -20.85 8.15 9.97
N PRO A 14 -21.47 9.13 10.66
CA PRO A 14 -20.80 10.38 10.95
C PRO A 14 -19.53 10.05 11.75
N LEU A 15 -18.39 10.65 11.35
CA LEU A 15 -17.10 10.55 12.04
C LEU A 15 -17.32 10.99 13.50
N SER A 16 -17.31 10.04 14.43
CA SER A 16 -17.60 10.31 15.84
C SER A 16 -16.35 10.89 16.51
N SER A 17 -16.50 12.01 17.23
CA SER A 17 -15.44 12.56 18.05
C SER A 17 -15.02 11.55 19.12
N THR A 18 -13.88 10.93 18.90
CA THR A 18 -13.17 10.12 19.89
C THR A 18 -12.51 11.07 20.90
N GLU A 19 -12.48 10.74 22.19
CA GLU A 19 -11.78 11.56 23.20
C GLU A 19 -10.33 11.83 22.72
N GLY A 20 -10.04 13.11 22.42
CA GLY A 20 -8.72 13.57 21.96
C GLY A 20 -8.54 13.77 20.45
N ILE A 21 -9.49 13.36 19.59
CA ILE A 21 -9.41 13.56 18.14
C ILE A 21 -10.49 14.56 17.68
N PRO A 22 -10.14 15.66 16.98
CA PRO A 22 -11.12 16.62 16.49
C PRO A 22 -12.15 15.98 15.55
N TRP A 23 -13.39 16.49 15.54
CA TRP A 23 -14.52 15.95 14.76
C TRP A 23 -14.35 16.01 13.23
N TYR A 24 -13.31 16.67 12.74
CA TYR A 24 -12.93 16.78 11.33
C TYR A 24 -11.71 15.91 10.96
N THR A 25 -11.28 15.05 11.87
CA THR A 25 -10.08 14.22 11.73
C THR A 25 -10.47 12.75 11.58
N VAL A 26 -9.92 12.10 10.56
CA VAL A 26 -10.15 10.67 10.27
C VAL A 26 -9.00 9.85 10.88
N LEU A 27 -9.31 8.85 11.70
CA LEU A 27 -8.32 7.89 12.18
C LEU A 27 -8.17 6.74 11.17
N VAL A 28 -6.99 6.66 10.56
CA VAL A 28 -6.70 5.74 9.45
C VAL A 28 -5.73 4.66 9.89
N LEU A 29 -6.09 3.40 9.65
CA LEU A 29 -5.17 2.27 9.70
C LEU A 29 -4.56 2.07 8.31
N ALA A 30 -3.25 2.26 8.17
CA ALA A 30 -2.53 2.02 6.92
C ALA A 30 -1.74 0.71 6.98
N ILE A 31 -1.82 -0.09 5.92
CA ILE A 31 -1.05 -1.32 5.77
C ILE A 31 -0.45 -1.46 4.38
N ASP A 32 0.77 -1.99 4.29
CA ASP A 32 1.40 -2.37 3.02
C ASP A 32 2.28 -3.62 3.20
N THR A 33 2.13 -4.55 2.27
CA THR A 33 2.92 -5.80 2.18
C THR A 33 3.38 -6.07 0.74
N SER A 34 3.47 -5.01 -0.06
CA SER A 34 3.85 -5.05 -1.48
C SER A 34 5.36 -5.15 -1.70
N THR A 35 6.15 -4.79 -0.69
CA THR A 35 7.62 -4.81 -0.71
C THR A 35 8.14 -5.80 0.34
N PRO A 36 9.47 -6.02 0.46
CA PRO A 36 10.02 -6.77 1.60
C PRO A 36 9.68 -6.18 2.97
N ALA A 37 9.34 -4.89 3.06
CA ALA A 37 8.85 -4.26 4.27
C ALA A 37 7.37 -4.65 4.51
N VAL A 38 7.08 -5.16 5.71
CA VAL A 38 5.73 -5.31 6.24
C VAL A 38 5.45 -4.07 7.07
N THR A 39 4.60 -3.18 6.55
CA THR A 39 4.25 -1.91 7.18
C THR A 39 2.82 -1.98 7.70
N ALA A 40 2.62 -1.61 8.97
CA ALA A 40 1.29 -1.27 9.50
C ALA A 40 1.41 -0.10 10.49
N GLY A 41 0.42 0.79 10.50
CA GLY A 41 0.39 1.86 11.48
C GLY A 41 -0.89 2.67 11.46
N LEU A 42 -0.99 3.55 12.45
CA LEU A 42 -2.14 4.42 12.67
C LEU A 42 -1.71 5.85 12.40
N ALA A 43 -2.54 6.59 11.68
CA ALA A 43 -2.36 8.02 11.47
C ALA A 43 -3.69 8.75 11.54
N THR A 44 -3.63 10.03 11.90
CA THR A 44 -4.75 10.95 11.74
C THR A 44 -4.61 11.70 10.42
N LEU A 45 -5.75 11.95 9.76
CA LEU A 45 -5.86 12.77 8.57
C LEU A 45 -6.81 13.94 8.86
N ALA A 46 -6.32 15.17 8.72
CA ALA A 46 -7.11 16.39 8.85
C ALA A 46 -6.87 17.30 7.64
N GLY A 47 -7.78 17.28 6.67
CA GLY A 47 -7.56 17.97 5.39
C GLY A 47 -6.40 17.35 4.61
N ALA A 48 -5.29 18.07 4.46
CA ALA A 48 -4.07 17.57 3.84
C ALA A 48 -3.01 17.08 4.86
N ASP A 49 -3.24 17.35 6.16
CA ASP A 49 -2.27 17.06 7.20
C ASP A 49 -2.39 15.61 7.65
N VAL A 50 -1.28 14.87 7.53
CA VAL A 50 -1.14 13.49 8.00
C VAL A 50 -0.23 13.48 9.23
N SER A 51 -0.70 12.94 10.34
CA SER A 51 0.10 12.76 11.56
C SER A 51 0.14 11.28 11.94
N VAL A 52 1.33 10.68 11.89
CA VAL A 52 1.53 9.27 12.25
C VAL A 52 1.54 9.15 13.77
N LEU A 53 0.63 8.33 14.31
CA LEU A 53 0.52 8.06 15.74
C LEU A 53 1.43 6.90 16.17
N ALA A 54 1.53 5.87 15.32
CA ALA A 54 2.40 4.72 15.53
C ALA A 54 2.66 4.02 14.20
N GLU A 55 3.85 3.45 14.05
CA GLU A 55 4.25 2.71 12.86
C GLU A 55 5.10 1.49 13.24
N ARG A 56 4.80 0.36 12.62
CA ARG A 56 5.58 -0.87 12.73
C ARG A 56 6.01 -1.30 11.34
N VAL A 57 7.33 -1.36 11.15
CA VAL A 57 7.97 -1.80 9.91
C VAL A 57 8.95 -2.93 10.22
N THR A 58 8.78 -4.07 9.56
CA THR A 58 9.78 -5.15 9.57
C THR A 58 10.16 -5.51 8.14
N ILE A 59 11.46 -5.49 7.84
CA ILE A 59 11.98 -5.91 6.53
C ILE A 59 12.18 -7.43 6.57
N ASN A 60 11.16 -8.17 6.11
CA ASN A 60 11.21 -9.62 5.99
C ASN A 60 10.30 -10.11 4.84
N PRO A 61 10.85 -10.45 3.67
CA PRO A 61 10.08 -10.82 2.47
C PRO A 61 9.37 -12.18 2.56
N ARG A 62 9.44 -12.87 3.69
CA ARG A 62 8.82 -14.19 3.92
C ARG A 62 7.77 -14.19 5.01
N ALA A 63 7.67 -13.12 5.80
CA ALA A 63 6.86 -13.09 7.01
C ALA A 63 5.62 -12.18 6.92
N HIS A 64 5.20 -11.76 5.72
CA HIS A 64 4.05 -10.87 5.53
C HIS A 64 2.77 -11.37 6.22
N GLY A 65 2.46 -12.68 6.10
CA GLY A 65 1.27 -13.27 6.72
C GLY A 65 1.36 -13.41 8.24
N GLU A 66 2.57 -13.61 8.78
CA GLU A 66 2.79 -13.77 10.22
C GLU A 66 2.89 -12.42 10.94
N LEU A 67 3.41 -11.39 10.27
CA LEU A 67 3.72 -10.09 10.89
C LEU A 67 2.62 -9.06 10.77
N ILE A 68 1.77 -9.12 9.72
CA ILE A 68 0.84 -8.01 9.45
C ILE A 68 -0.15 -7.80 10.60
N THR A 69 -0.78 -8.86 11.09
CA THR A 69 -1.75 -8.76 12.19
C THR A 69 -1.09 -8.34 13.50
N PRO A 70 0.04 -8.94 13.94
CA PRO A 70 0.79 -8.42 15.08
C PRO A 70 1.18 -6.95 14.96
N HIS A 71 1.63 -6.48 13.79
CA HIS A 71 1.98 -5.08 13.58
C HIS A 71 0.78 -4.14 13.72
N VAL A 72 -0.39 -4.53 13.19
CA VAL A 72 -1.63 -3.77 13.38
C VAL A 72 -1.99 -3.64 14.87
N LEU A 73 -1.93 -4.75 15.62
CA LEU A 73 -2.27 -4.76 17.05
C LEU A 73 -1.27 -3.96 17.88
N ASP A 74 0.02 -4.09 17.59
CA ASP A 74 1.08 -3.36 18.26
C ASP A 74 1.00 -1.85 17.98
N ALA A 75 0.75 -1.45 16.74
CA ALA A 75 0.60 -0.04 16.37
C ALA A 75 -0.64 0.57 17.05
N ALA A 76 -1.76 -0.15 17.12
CA ALA A 76 -2.94 0.32 17.85
C ALA A 76 -2.65 0.53 19.35
N ARG A 77 -1.95 -0.44 19.97
CA ARG A 77 -1.52 -0.36 21.38
C ARG A 77 -0.58 0.83 21.62
N GLU A 78 0.40 1.04 20.75
CA GLU A 78 1.37 2.14 20.85
C GLU A 78 0.70 3.50 20.66
N ALA A 79 -0.24 3.61 19.73
CA ALA A 79 -1.05 4.80 19.52
C ALA A 79 -2.11 5.03 20.62
N GLY A 80 -2.28 4.11 21.56
CA GLY A 80 -3.27 4.21 22.64
C GLY A 80 -4.73 4.14 22.17
N VAL A 81 -4.98 3.50 21.01
CA VAL A 81 -6.32 3.38 20.40
C VAL A 81 -6.73 1.91 20.26
N THR A 82 -8.02 1.68 20.17
CA THR A 82 -8.62 0.40 19.82
C THR A 82 -8.94 0.38 18.33
N LEU A 83 -8.91 -0.80 17.70
CA LEU A 83 -9.28 -0.94 16.29
C LEU A 83 -10.73 -0.51 15.99
N ARG A 84 -11.61 -0.49 16.99
CA ARG A 84 -13.00 -0.01 16.84
C ARG A 84 -13.11 1.51 16.63
N GLN A 85 -12.05 2.25 16.93
CA GLN A 85 -11.97 3.71 16.71
C GLN A 85 -11.46 4.05 15.30
N VAL A 86 -10.96 3.07 14.54
CA VAL A 86 -10.52 3.30 13.15
C VAL A 86 -11.73 3.65 12.29
N ASP A 87 -11.63 4.75 11.55
CA ASP A 87 -12.66 5.26 10.65
C ASP A 87 -12.50 4.74 9.22
N ALA A 88 -11.27 4.41 8.83
CA ALA A 88 -10.93 3.93 7.50
C ALA A 88 -9.65 3.09 7.50
N ILE A 89 -9.56 2.20 6.51
CA ILE A 89 -8.35 1.42 6.25
C ILE A 89 -7.76 1.82 4.91
N VAL A 90 -6.46 2.01 4.84
CA VAL A 90 -5.71 2.19 3.60
C VAL A 90 -4.81 0.99 3.40
N CYS A 91 -4.83 0.43 2.19
CA CYS A 91 -4.08 -0.78 1.86
C CYS A 91 -3.26 -0.61 0.58
N GLY A 92 -1.96 -0.84 0.66
CA GLY A 92 -1.10 -0.99 -0.49
C GLY A 92 -1.50 -2.19 -1.34
N VAL A 93 -1.86 -1.95 -2.61
CA VAL A 93 -2.28 -2.97 -3.57
C VAL A 93 -1.18 -3.32 -4.60
N GLY A 94 0.03 -2.82 -4.39
CA GLY A 94 1.19 -3.09 -5.24
C GLY A 94 1.57 -1.91 -6.13
N PRO A 95 2.43 -2.14 -7.14
CA PRO A 95 2.92 -3.43 -7.61
C PRO A 95 3.82 -4.17 -6.61
N GLY A 96 3.81 -5.50 -6.64
CA GLY A 96 4.51 -6.34 -5.66
C GLY A 96 4.35 -7.85 -5.88
N PRO A 97 5.02 -8.71 -5.10
CA PRO A 97 4.91 -10.15 -5.22
C PRO A 97 3.54 -10.65 -4.74
N PHE A 98 3.03 -11.67 -5.43
CA PHE A 98 1.68 -12.21 -5.23
C PHE A 98 1.34 -12.59 -3.79
N THR A 99 2.22 -13.32 -3.11
CA THR A 99 2.00 -13.81 -1.75
C THR A 99 1.96 -12.67 -0.74
N GLY A 100 2.86 -11.69 -0.87
CA GLY A 100 2.91 -10.50 0.00
C GLY A 100 1.63 -9.67 -0.14
N LEU A 101 1.25 -9.31 -1.37
CA LEU A 101 0.07 -8.50 -1.65
C LEU A 101 -1.22 -9.11 -1.11
N ARG A 102 -1.44 -10.40 -1.33
CA ARG A 102 -2.66 -11.07 -0.86
C ARG A 102 -2.79 -11.10 0.65
N ALA A 103 -1.68 -11.23 1.39
CA ALA A 103 -1.71 -11.23 2.84
C ALA A 103 -2.23 -9.88 3.38
N GLY A 104 -1.63 -8.76 2.93
CA GLY A 104 -2.06 -7.43 3.35
C GLY A 104 -3.50 -7.14 2.94
N MET A 105 -3.85 -7.37 1.67
CA MET A 105 -5.19 -7.07 1.16
C MET A 105 -6.29 -7.90 1.83
N ALA A 106 -6.04 -9.19 2.11
CA ALA A 106 -6.99 -10.03 2.84
C ALA A 106 -7.18 -9.53 4.27
N THR A 107 -6.10 -9.13 4.95
CA THR A 107 -6.16 -8.53 6.29
C THR A 107 -6.94 -7.23 6.28
N ALA A 108 -6.67 -6.31 5.35
CA ALA A 108 -7.44 -5.06 5.22
C ALA A 108 -8.93 -5.32 4.98
N ALA A 109 -9.28 -6.20 4.03
CA ALA A 109 -10.66 -6.51 3.71
C ALA A 109 -11.40 -7.13 4.92
N ALA A 110 -10.75 -8.05 5.64
CA ALA A 110 -11.33 -8.68 6.82
C ALA A 110 -11.54 -7.68 7.96
N LEU A 111 -10.56 -6.81 8.23
CA LEU A 111 -10.67 -5.76 9.23
C LEU A 111 -11.75 -4.74 8.86
N ALA A 112 -11.78 -4.27 7.61
CA ALA A 112 -12.77 -3.33 7.11
C ALA A 112 -14.19 -3.89 7.28
N HIS A 113 -14.39 -5.14 6.88
CA HIS A 113 -15.65 -5.84 7.06
C HIS A 113 -16.03 -5.98 8.54
N GLY A 114 -15.11 -6.41 9.40
CA GLY A 114 -15.37 -6.62 10.83
C GLY A 114 -15.61 -5.32 11.61
N LEU A 115 -15.04 -4.21 11.16
CA LEU A 115 -15.20 -2.88 11.77
C LEU A 115 -16.37 -2.08 11.16
N GLY A 116 -16.87 -2.49 10.00
CA GLY A 116 -17.91 -1.77 9.26
C GLY A 116 -17.42 -0.45 8.68
N VAL A 117 -16.16 -0.41 8.21
CA VAL A 117 -15.52 0.77 7.61
C VAL A 117 -15.04 0.49 6.19
N ASN A 118 -14.72 1.55 5.46
CA ASN A 118 -14.20 1.46 4.10
C ASN A 118 -12.71 1.10 4.07
N ALA A 119 -12.30 0.37 3.03
CA ALA A 119 -10.90 0.13 2.70
C ALA A 119 -10.54 0.80 1.37
N TYR A 120 -9.47 1.59 1.35
CA TYR A 120 -9.01 2.35 0.18
C TYR A 120 -7.73 1.73 -0.38
N PRO A 121 -7.72 1.34 -1.66
CA PRO A 121 -6.52 0.82 -2.31
C PRO A 121 -5.56 1.95 -2.65
N VAL A 122 -4.26 1.72 -2.42
CA VAL A 122 -3.18 2.65 -2.79
C VAL A 122 -2.13 1.91 -3.59
N CYS A 123 -1.66 2.51 -4.68
CA CYS A 123 -0.45 2.01 -5.33
C CYS A 123 0.75 2.29 -4.43
N SER A 124 1.52 1.26 -4.12
CA SER A 124 2.65 1.32 -3.21
C SER A 124 3.77 2.24 -3.72
N LEU A 125 3.87 2.46 -5.04
CA LEU A 125 4.77 3.46 -5.61
C LEU A 125 4.28 4.89 -5.32
N ASP A 126 2.96 5.14 -5.30
CA ASP A 126 2.41 6.45 -4.91
C ASP A 126 2.64 6.71 -3.43
N ALA A 127 2.55 5.68 -2.60
CA ALA A 127 2.88 5.80 -1.18
C ALA A 127 4.36 6.18 -0.95
N ILE A 128 5.28 5.67 -1.77
CA ILE A 128 6.70 6.09 -1.73
C ILE A 128 6.81 7.56 -2.17
N ALA A 129 6.20 7.91 -3.30
CA ALA A 129 6.29 9.24 -3.89
C ALA A 129 5.67 10.34 -3.01
N ALA A 130 4.56 10.04 -2.32
CA ALA A 130 3.83 11.01 -1.51
C ALA A 130 4.63 11.61 -0.34
N THR A 131 5.72 10.96 0.07
CA THR A 131 6.64 11.47 1.11
C THR A 131 8.07 11.67 0.60
N ALA A 132 8.30 11.52 -0.71
CA ALA A 132 9.61 11.72 -1.31
C ALA A 132 9.88 13.23 -1.46
N GLN A 133 10.96 13.71 -0.85
CA GLN A 133 11.36 15.12 -0.92
C GLN A 133 12.36 15.32 -2.06
N ALA A 134 11.92 15.10 -3.30
CA ALA A 134 12.79 15.15 -4.47
C ALA A 134 13.19 16.58 -4.87
N GLY A 135 12.25 17.53 -4.84
CA GLY A 135 12.45 18.90 -5.32
C GLY A 135 12.61 19.04 -6.84
N GLU A 136 12.54 17.94 -7.58
CA GLU A 136 12.63 17.82 -9.03
C GLU A 136 11.89 16.53 -9.47
N PRO A 137 11.56 16.36 -10.77
CA PRO A 137 10.94 15.13 -11.26
C PRO A 137 11.76 13.88 -10.92
N PHE A 138 11.10 12.83 -10.46
CA PHE A 138 11.75 11.64 -9.92
C PHE A 138 10.99 10.35 -10.22
N LEU A 139 11.63 9.22 -9.95
CA LEU A 139 11.05 7.89 -10.06
C LEU A 139 10.75 7.32 -8.67
N ALA A 140 9.64 6.62 -8.48
CA ALA A 140 9.53 5.65 -7.40
C ALA A 140 9.79 4.26 -7.97
N VAL A 141 10.73 3.52 -7.38
CA VAL A 141 11.24 2.25 -7.93
C VAL A 141 11.33 1.19 -6.84
N THR A 142 10.70 0.03 -7.06
CA THR A 142 10.80 -1.15 -6.18
C THR A 142 11.32 -2.37 -6.94
N ASP A 143 11.96 -3.31 -6.23
CA ASP A 143 12.46 -4.55 -6.85
C ASP A 143 11.28 -5.44 -7.30
N ALA A 144 11.20 -5.71 -8.61
CA ALA A 144 10.24 -6.66 -9.17
C ALA A 144 10.77 -8.10 -9.14
N ARG A 145 11.96 -8.31 -8.56
CA ARG A 145 12.77 -9.53 -8.60
C ARG A 145 13.19 -9.85 -10.04
N ARG A 146 13.92 -10.96 -10.22
CA ARG A 146 14.34 -11.46 -11.55
C ARG A 146 15.05 -10.43 -12.44
N ARG A 147 15.78 -9.50 -11.82
CA ARG A 147 16.49 -8.41 -12.51
C ARG A 147 15.53 -7.46 -13.24
N GLU A 148 14.35 -7.25 -12.69
CA GLU A 148 13.37 -6.26 -13.13
C GLU A 148 13.05 -5.29 -11.98
N VAL A 149 12.53 -4.13 -12.33
CA VAL A 149 12.04 -3.12 -11.41
C VAL A 149 10.59 -2.77 -11.72
N TYR A 150 9.80 -2.53 -10.68
CA TYR A 150 8.56 -1.80 -10.81
C TYR A 150 8.87 -0.31 -10.68
N TRP A 151 8.31 0.52 -11.56
CA TRP A 151 8.58 1.95 -11.51
C TRP A 151 7.38 2.78 -11.95
N ALA A 152 7.34 4.02 -11.48
CA ALA A 152 6.46 5.07 -11.95
C ALA A 152 7.23 6.41 -11.90
N ALA A 153 6.90 7.33 -12.80
CA ALA A 153 7.49 8.66 -12.82
C ALA A 153 6.56 9.67 -12.15
N TYR A 154 7.15 10.65 -11.49
CA TYR A 154 6.46 11.68 -10.72
C TYR A 154 7.04 13.05 -11.07
N ASP A 155 6.20 14.08 -11.04
CA ASP A 155 6.66 15.46 -11.05
C ASP A 155 7.30 15.85 -9.70
N ALA A 156 7.77 17.10 -9.59
CA ALA A 156 8.42 17.59 -8.36
C ALA A 156 7.48 17.65 -7.14
N ASP A 157 6.17 17.65 -7.36
CA ASP A 157 5.13 17.70 -6.33
C ASP A 157 4.65 16.28 -5.94
N GLY A 158 5.21 15.24 -6.55
CA GLY A 158 4.84 13.84 -6.27
C GLY A 158 3.56 13.39 -6.98
N ASN A 159 3.09 14.11 -8.00
CA ASN A 159 1.99 13.64 -8.84
C ASN A 159 2.53 12.68 -9.90
N ARG A 160 1.85 11.53 -10.07
CA ARG A 160 2.27 10.54 -11.06
C ARG A 160 2.09 11.08 -12.47
N THR A 161 3.14 11.02 -13.28
CA THR A 161 3.16 11.40 -14.70
C THR A 161 3.22 10.21 -15.64
N ASP A 162 3.74 9.06 -15.20
CA ASP A 162 3.77 7.82 -15.97
C ASP A 162 3.73 6.56 -15.06
N GLY A 163 3.26 5.45 -15.59
CA GLY A 163 3.25 4.14 -14.94
C GLY A 163 2.01 3.84 -14.09
N PRO A 164 2.05 2.74 -13.30
CA PRO A 164 3.23 1.95 -12.98
C PRO A 164 3.58 0.92 -14.07
N HIS A 165 4.87 0.69 -14.29
CA HIS A 165 5.45 -0.21 -15.29
C HIS A 165 6.34 -1.28 -14.67
N VAL A 166 6.70 -2.30 -15.45
CA VAL A 166 7.71 -3.31 -15.09
C VAL A 166 8.68 -3.53 -16.25
N GLN A 167 9.99 -3.48 -15.97
CA GLN A 167 11.03 -3.72 -16.97
C GLN A 167 12.39 -4.01 -16.34
N ALA A 168 13.40 -4.32 -17.15
CA ALA A 168 14.79 -4.37 -16.71
C ALA A 168 15.27 -3.00 -16.19
N PRO A 169 16.18 -2.96 -15.19
CA PRO A 169 16.73 -1.71 -14.66
C PRO A 169 17.71 -1.10 -15.67
N GLU A 170 17.17 -0.31 -16.59
CA GLU A 170 17.88 0.49 -17.58
C GLU A 170 17.54 1.98 -17.40
N PRO A 171 18.34 2.93 -17.92
CA PRO A 171 18.07 4.36 -17.75
C PRO A 171 16.67 4.77 -18.22
N LEU A 172 15.93 5.46 -17.34
CA LEU A 172 14.52 5.84 -17.54
C LEU A 172 14.34 7.34 -17.85
N GLY A 173 15.44 8.09 -18.04
CA GLY A 173 15.41 9.50 -18.42
C GLY A 173 15.26 10.50 -17.26
N LEU A 174 15.19 10.03 -16.01
CA LEU A 174 15.23 10.85 -14.79
C LEU A 174 16.46 10.48 -13.96
N SER A 175 17.02 11.45 -13.24
CA SER A 175 18.26 11.32 -12.48
C SER A 175 18.04 11.08 -10.97
N VAL A 176 16.79 11.11 -10.51
CA VAL A 176 16.43 10.94 -9.09
C VAL A 176 15.43 9.81 -8.92
N ALA A 177 15.64 8.97 -7.92
CA ALA A 177 14.71 7.90 -7.62
C ALA A 177 14.60 7.56 -6.13
N ALA A 178 13.38 7.31 -5.66
CA ALA A 178 13.05 6.78 -4.35
C ALA A 178 12.75 5.28 -4.41
N GLY A 179 12.80 4.61 -3.27
CA GLY A 179 12.40 3.20 -3.14
C GLY A 179 13.56 2.18 -3.21
N ASP A 180 13.28 0.97 -2.74
CA ASP A 180 14.28 -0.11 -2.61
C ASP A 180 14.90 -0.53 -3.94
N GLY A 181 14.13 -0.49 -5.03
CA GLY A 181 14.64 -0.78 -6.37
C GLY A 181 15.60 0.29 -6.87
N ALA A 182 15.38 1.55 -6.49
CA ALA A 182 16.31 2.64 -6.79
C ALA A 182 17.67 2.39 -6.12
N LEU A 183 17.65 1.96 -4.85
CA LEU A 183 18.88 1.63 -4.11
C LEU A 183 19.60 0.40 -4.70
N LEU A 184 18.86 -0.66 -5.01
CA LEU A 184 19.43 -1.91 -5.52
C LEU A 184 20.03 -1.78 -6.93
N TYR A 185 19.50 -0.86 -7.74
CA TYR A 185 19.87 -0.72 -9.15
C TYR A 185 20.34 0.69 -9.53
N ALA A 186 20.79 1.51 -8.57
CA ALA A 186 21.17 2.91 -8.77
C ALA A 186 22.11 3.13 -9.96
N GLU A 187 23.18 2.34 -10.05
CA GLU A 187 24.17 2.43 -11.13
C GLU A 187 23.57 2.14 -12.51
N LYS A 188 22.69 1.13 -12.61
CA LYS A 188 22.09 0.74 -13.90
C LYS A 188 21.01 1.70 -14.36
N LEU A 189 20.25 2.24 -13.40
CA LEU A 189 19.22 3.24 -13.64
C LEU A 189 19.82 4.63 -13.90
N ALA A 190 21.11 4.83 -13.57
CA ALA A 190 21.81 6.12 -13.61
C ALA A 190 21.13 7.19 -12.74
N VAL A 191 20.73 6.82 -11.52
CA VAL A 191 19.97 7.68 -10.59
C VAL A 191 20.71 7.94 -9.28
N ARG A 192 20.52 9.13 -8.72
CA ARG A 192 20.75 9.45 -7.32
C ARG A 192 19.53 9.00 -6.50
N THR A 193 19.78 8.27 -5.42
CA THR A 193 18.71 7.72 -4.58
C THR A 193 18.29 8.71 -3.49
N ILE A 194 16.98 8.74 -3.20
CA ILE A 194 16.38 9.52 -2.12
C ILE A 194 15.44 8.65 -1.27
N ASP A 195 15.05 9.16 -0.11
CA ASP A 195 14.04 8.55 0.74
C ASP A 195 12.61 8.85 0.26
N PRO A 196 11.61 8.02 0.61
CA PRO A 196 11.74 6.81 1.43
C PRO A 196 12.10 5.56 0.61
N ARG A 197 12.67 4.55 1.29
CA ARG A 197 12.99 3.24 0.68
C ARG A 197 11.78 2.32 0.49
N TYR A 198 10.76 2.44 1.32
CA TYR A 198 9.56 1.59 1.30
C TYR A 198 8.31 2.43 1.52
N PRO A 199 7.10 1.92 1.21
CA PRO A 199 5.86 2.59 1.57
C PRO A 199 5.77 2.85 3.07
N THR A 200 5.53 4.11 3.44
CA THR A 200 5.36 4.56 4.83
C THR A 200 3.88 4.69 5.17
N VAL A 201 3.54 4.69 6.47
CA VAL A 201 2.17 4.98 6.92
C VAL A 201 1.73 6.36 6.43
N ALA A 202 2.59 7.38 6.56
CA ALA A 202 2.30 8.73 6.11
C ALA A 202 2.04 8.78 4.60
N GLY A 203 2.88 8.12 3.81
CA GLY A 203 2.76 8.08 2.35
C GLY A 203 1.52 7.34 1.87
N LEU A 204 1.16 6.23 2.50
CA LEU A 204 -0.08 5.51 2.21
C LEU A 204 -1.31 6.41 2.43
N VAL A 205 -1.40 7.06 3.59
CA VAL A 205 -2.55 7.92 3.93
C VAL A 205 -2.60 9.16 3.04
N ALA A 206 -1.45 9.79 2.76
CA ALA A 206 -1.37 10.94 1.86
C ALA A 206 -1.81 10.58 0.43
N ALA A 207 -1.36 9.44 -0.10
CA ALA A 207 -1.73 8.96 -1.43
C ALA A 207 -3.22 8.57 -1.52
N ALA A 208 -3.83 8.08 -0.42
CA ALA A 208 -5.26 7.77 -0.36
C ALA A 208 -6.15 9.01 -0.26
N ARG A 209 -5.62 10.17 0.15
CA ARG A 209 -6.39 11.39 0.44
C ARG A 209 -7.46 11.72 -0.60
N PRO A 210 -7.17 11.75 -1.92
CA PRO A 210 -8.17 12.12 -2.93
C PRO A 210 -9.35 11.14 -3.03
N ALA A 211 -9.21 9.92 -2.50
CA ALA A 211 -10.24 8.88 -2.57
C ALA A 211 -11.23 8.94 -1.39
N PHE A 212 -10.93 9.66 -0.31
CA PHE A 212 -11.82 9.73 0.87
C PHE A 212 -13.16 10.44 0.59
N ASP A 213 -13.21 11.29 -0.45
CA ASP A 213 -14.43 12.00 -0.87
C ASP A 213 -15.29 11.19 -1.85
N ALA A 214 -14.88 9.95 -2.17
CA ALA A 214 -15.53 9.10 -3.16
C ALA A 214 -15.83 7.69 -2.61
N GLU A 215 -16.63 6.93 -3.37
CA GLU A 215 -16.80 5.50 -3.07
C GLU A 215 -15.46 4.76 -3.28
N PRO A 216 -14.99 3.96 -2.31
CA PRO A 216 -13.71 3.28 -2.44
C PRO A 216 -13.71 2.30 -3.60
N ALA A 217 -12.66 2.35 -4.42
CA ALA A 217 -12.41 1.30 -5.40
C ALA A 217 -12.17 -0.05 -4.68
N PRO A 218 -12.51 -1.19 -5.31
CA PRO A 218 -12.25 -2.49 -4.73
C PRO A 218 -10.73 -2.71 -4.55
N LEU A 219 -10.34 -3.41 -3.48
CA LEU A 219 -8.97 -3.86 -3.26
C LEU A 219 -8.56 -4.86 -4.36
N THR A 220 -8.08 -4.34 -5.48
CA THR A 220 -7.66 -5.11 -6.66
C THR A 220 -6.15 -5.04 -6.79
N PRO A 221 -5.44 -6.20 -6.86
CA PRO A 221 -3.99 -6.19 -6.86
C PRO A 221 -3.44 -5.66 -8.18
N LEU A 222 -2.42 -4.81 -8.11
CA LEU A 222 -1.65 -4.32 -9.26
C LEU A 222 -0.61 -5.35 -9.70
N TYR A 223 -1.07 -6.44 -10.31
CA TYR A 223 -0.20 -7.44 -10.92
C TYR A 223 0.25 -6.98 -12.31
N LEU A 224 1.42 -6.34 -12.37
CA LEU A 224 2.04 -5.93 -13.64
C LEU A 224 2.72 -7.08 -14.38
N ARG A 225 2.99 -8.17 -13.66
CA ARG A 225 3.50 -9.43 -14.23
C ARG A 225 2.40 -10.48 -14.21
N ARG A 226 2.26 -11.24 -15.31
CA ARG A 226 1.47 -12.49 -15.27
C ARG A 226 2.17 -13.50 -14.35
N PRO A 227 1.44 -14.24 -13.50
CA PRO A 227 2.04 -15.31 -12.70
C PRO A 227 2.75 -16.31 -13.61
N ASP A 228 3.98 -16.70 -13.30
CA ASP A 228 4.72 -17.70 -14.09
C ASP A 228 4.24 -19.14 -13.82
N ALA A 229 2.96 -19.31 -13.49
CA ALA A 229 2.36 -20.62 -13.33
C ALA A 229 2.31 -21.29 -14.70
N THR A 230 3.28 -22.16 -14.97
CA THR A 230 3.17 -23.15 -16.03
C THR A 230 2.21 -24.24 -15.57
N GLU A 231 1.24 -24.61 -16.42
CA GLU A 231 0.37 -25.75 -16.15
C GLU A 231 1.23 -26.99 -15.82
N PRO A 232 0.89 -27.77 -14.77
CA PRO A 232 1.59 -29.01 -14.49
C PRO A 232 1.54 -29.88 -15.75
N GLY A 233 2.71 -30.24 -16.30
CA GLY A 233 2.80 -31.13 -17.44
C GLY A 233 2.04 -32.44 -17.18
N ALA A 234 1.56 -33.09 -18.25
CA ALA A 234 0.75 -34.29 -18.16
C ALA A 234 1.37 -35.32 -17.18
N ARG A 235 0.52 -35.84 -16.26
CA ARG A 235 0.91 -36.86 -15.27
C ARG A 235 1.70 -37.98 -15.95
N LYS A 236 2.95 -38.17 -15.52
CA LYS A 236 3.79 -39.27 -16.00
C LYS A 236 3.08 -40.59 -15.67
N ARG A 237 2.68 -41.34 -16.69
CA ARG A 237 2.07 -42.66 -16.49
C ARG A 237 3.11 -43.59 -15.88
N VAL A 238 2.80 -44.13 -14.70
CA VAL A 238 3.56 -45.23 -14.11
C VAL A 238 3.21 -46.47 -14.92
N MET A 239 4.21 -47.07 -15.57
CA MET A 239 4.04 -48.38 -16.21
C MET A 239 4.12 -49.44 -15.11
N ALA A 240 3.11 -50.31 -15.04
CA ALA A 240 3.06 -51.47 -14.16
C ALA A 240 3.97 -52.60 -14.64
#